data_AF-A0A2V9YAR2-F1
#
_entry.id   AF-A0A2V9YAR2-F1
#
_cell.length_a   1.000
_cell.length_b   1.000
_cell.length_c   1.000
_cell.angle_alpha   90.00
_cell.angle_beta   90.00
_cell.angle_gamma   90.00
#
_symmetry.space_group_name_H-M   'P 1'
#
loop_
_entity.id
_entity.type
_entity.pdbx_description
1 polymer ?
#
loop_
_entity_poly.entity_id
_entity_poly.type
_entity_poly.pdbx_seq_one_letter_code
_entity_poly.pdbx_strand_id
1 'polypeptide(L)'
;MPQVTSAQPVGAVGGTSKLLGVGNEFNLLLACCTVQAGPGRSERIRSLLRGPIDWAELSRLTEYHAVMPLVYRSLCGFAEDVPKLTLERLRQAYQRNAQKNLWLTCELIRILDCLKSHGIAAIPYKGPVLAETVYKDVVSRQFSDLDILIRAADLACARSALRELDYASAIHLSEAEERAYLASGYEWTLDGPAGRNLLEMQWRILPQFYSVDFDMDGFFHRACIAELGGRRVRTLSPEDLLLVL
;
A
#
# COMPACT_ATOMS: atom_id res chain seq x y z
N MET A 1 -21.23 74.87 -2.90
CA MET A 1 -22.16 73.87 -3.50
C MET A 1 -22.09 74.02 -5.02
N PRO A 2 -22.24 72.96 -5.83
CA PRO A 2 -22.64 71.57 -5.51
C PRO A 2 -21.48 70.55 -5.72
N GLN A 3 -21.29 69.55 -4.87
CA GLN A 3 -21.96 68.23 -4.66
C GLN A 3 -21.32 67.08 -5.46
N VAL A 4 -20.63 66.15 -4.77
CA VAL A 4 -21.07 64.78 -4.36
C VAL A 4 -21.27 63.87 -5.57
N THR A 5 -20.40 62.87 -5.81
CA THR A 5 -20.74 61.50 -5.37
C THR A 5 -19.55 60.68 -4.87
N SER A 6 -19.67 60.28 -3.61
CA SER A 6 -18.98 59.18 -2.94
C SER A 6 -19.46 57.83 -3.48
N ALA A 7 -18.53 56.93 -3.80
CA ALA A 7 -18.79 55.50 -3.93
C ALA A 7 -17.91 54.72 -2.95
N GLN A 8 -18.54 53.98 -2.04
CA GLN A 8 -18.01 52.83 -1.31
C GLN A 8 -19.01 51.68 -1.50
N PRO A 9 -18.69 50.42 -1.18
CA PRO A 9 -17.43 49.68 -1.27
C PRO A 9 -17.63 48.36 -2.06
N VAL A 10 -16.57 47.65 -2.43
CA VAL A 10 -16.67 46.19 -2.63
C VAL A 10 -15.61 45.54 -1.75
N GLY A 11 -16.12 44.63 -0.91
CA GLY A 11 -15.47 44.16 0.29
C GLY A 11 -14.07 43.60 0.06
N ALA A 12 -13.23 43.87 1.05
CA ALA A 12 -12.08 43.04 1.34
C ALA A 12 -12.55 41.59 1.45
N VAL A 13 -12.29 40.78 0.42
CA VAL A 13 -12.27 39.34 0.57
C VAL A 13 -11.07 39.08 1.45
N GLY A 14 -11.34 38.90 2.74
CA GLY A 14 -10.40 38.41 3.73
C GLY A 14 -9.90 37.05 3.30
N GLY A 15 -8.89 37.04 2.43
CA GLY A 15 -7.94 35.96 2.29
C GLY A 15 -7.17 35.87 3.59
N THR A 16 -7.81 35.29 4.61
CA THR A 16 -7.11 34.84 5.80
C THR A 16 -6.16 33.74 5.33
N SER A 17 -4.90 34.14 5.25
CA SER A 17 -3.70 33.32 5.28
C SER A 17 -3.95 31.96 5.96
N LYS A 18 -4.21 30.93 5.14
CA LYS A 18 -4.16 29.52 5.55
C LYS A 18 -2.73 29.01 5.26
N LEU A 19 -1.73 29.69 5.81
CA LEU A 19 -0.35 29.20 5.79
C LEU A 19 -0.16 28.20 6.94
N LEU A 20 -0.17 26.91 6.58
CA LEU A 20 0.55 25.79 7.21
C LEU A 20 0.27 25.46 8.69
N GLY A 21 -0.95 25.68 9.16
CA GLY A 21 -1.47 24.97 10.34
C GLY A 21 -2.02 23.61 9.92
N VAL A 22 -1.25 22.54 10.11
CA VAL A 22 -1.73 21.17 9.93
C VAL A 22 -2.92 20.95 10.88
N GLY A 23 -4.10 20.57 10.36
CA GLY A 23 -5.33 20.41 11.16
C GLY A 23 -5.20 19.37 12.28
N ASN A 24 -6.05 19.47 13.31
CA ASN A 24 -6.05 18.54 14.44
C ASN A 24 -6.22 17.08 14.00
N GLU A 25 -7.01 16.85 12.96
CA GLU A 25 -7.31 15.55 12.35
C GLU A 25 -6.04 14.93 11.75
N PHE A 26 -5.26 15.71 11.01
CA PHE A 26 -4.01 15.23 10.45
C PHE A 26 -2.95 15.02 11.54
N ASN A 27 -2.89 15.89 12.55
CA ASN A 27 -2.01 15.68 13.70
C ASN A 27 -2.36 14.42 14.49
N LEU A 28 -3.66 14.12 14.64
CA LEU A 28 -4.16 12.90 15.27
C LEU A 28 -3.82 11.67 14.43
N LEU A 29 -3.99 11.75 13.10
CA LEU A 29 -3.58 10.71 12.16
C LEU A 29 -2.07 10.41 12.27
N LEU A 30 -1.21 11.44 12.26
CA LEU A 30 0.23 11.29 12.46
C LEU A 30 0.55 10.63 13.80
N ALA A 31 -0.10 11.07 14.89
CA ALA A 31 0.11 10.52 16.21
C ALA A 31 -0.27 9.03 16.27
N CYS A 32 -1.34 8.62 15.57
CA CYS A 32 -1.73 7.22 15.45
C CYS A 32 -0.75 6.38 14.63
N CYS A 33 -0.12 6.94 13.60
CA CYS A 33 0.80 6.22 12.71
C CYS A 33 2.23 6.15 13.24
N THR A 34 2.53 6.83 14.35
CA THR A 34 3.90 6.92 14.87
C THR A 34 4.34 5.59 15.52
N VAL A 35 5.46 5.04 15.02
CA VAL A 35 6.07 3.76 15.43
C VAL A 35 6.61 3.81 16.86
N GLN A 36 7.04 4.98 17.35
CA GLN A 36 7.46 5.13 18.75
C GLN A 36 6.27 4.98 19.70
N ALA A 37 5.98 3.75 20.10
CA ALA A 37 5.05 3.42 21.17
C ALA A 37 5.64 3.82 22.53
N GLY A 38 5.76 5.13 22.76
CA GLY A 38 6.19 5.71 24.03
C GLY A 38 5.07 6.48 24.73
N PRO A 39 5.22 6.80 26.03
CA PRO A 39 4.26 7.60 26.79
C PRO A 39 3.89 8.92 26.09
N GLY A 40 4.85 9.53 25.38
CA GLY A 40 4.64 10.76 24.61
C GLY A 40 3.62 10.62 23.46
N ARG A 41 3.51 9.44 22.84
CA ARG A 41 2.51 9.19 21.78
C ARG A 41 1.10 9.19 22.36
N SER A 42 0.89 8.41 23.42
CA SER A 42 -0.41 8.31 24.07
C SER A 42 -0.86 9.65 24.65
N GLU A 43 0.05 10.41 25.25
CA GLU A 43 -0.27 11.75 25.77
C GLU A 43 -0.62 12.73 24.65
N ARG A 44 0.10 12.69 23.53
CA ARG A 44 -0.23 13.50 22.35
C ARG A 44 -1.62 13.17 21.82
N ILE A 45 -1.99 11.89 21.72
CA ILE A 45 -3.33 11.46 21.29
C ILE A 45 -4.39 11.98 22.26
N ARG A 46 -4.23 11.77 23.57
CA ARG A 46 -5.18 12.31 24.58
C ARG A 46 -5.35 13.81 24.47
N SER A 47 -4.24 14.54 24.33
CA SER A 47 -4.27 16.00 24.20
C SER A 47 -5.04 16.44 22.96
N LEU A 48 -4.91 15.73 21.83
CA LEU A 48 -5.64 16.03 20.60
C LEU A 48 -7.13 15.69 20.72
N LEU A 49 -7.46 14.57 21.36
CA LEU A 49 -8.85 14.13 21.56
C LEU A 49 -9.66 15.04 22.50
N ARG A 50 -8.99 15.82 23.36
CA ARG A 50 -9.65 16.88 24.16
C ARG A 50 -10.11 18.08 23.33
N GLY A 51 -9.52 18.27 22.14
CA GLY A 51 -9.89 19.34 21.23
C GLY A 51 -11.06 18.95 20.31
N PRO A 52 -11.63 19.91 19.56
CA PRO A 52 -12.59 19.58 18.52
C PRO A 52 -11.90 18.75 17.42
N ILE A 53 -12.51 17.63 17.07
CA ILE A 53 -12.11 16.74 15.98
C ILE A 53 -13.28 16.59 15.00
N ASP A 54 -13.05 16.92 13.74
CA ASP A 54 -13.92 16.53 12.65
C ASP A 54 -13.64 15.06 12.28
N TRP A 55 -14.49 14.17 12.78
CA TRP A 55 -14.37 12.73 12.56
C TRP A 55 -14.60 12.31 11.11
N ALA A 56 -15.33 13.11 10.33
CA ALA A 56 -15.52 12.85 8.90
C ALA A 56 -14.22 13.15 8.14
N GLU A 57 -13.57 14.27 8.47
CA GLU A 57 -12.27 14.63 7.89
C GLU A 57 -11.16 13.66 8.32
N LEU A 58 -11.11 13.24 9.58
CA LEU A 58 -10.19 12.19 10.03
C LEU A 58 -10.40 10.90 9.24
N SER A 59 -11.65 10.49 9.01
CA SER A 59 -11.97 9.29 8.23
C SER A 59 -11.50 9.42 6.78
N ARG A 60 -11.72 10.59 6.16
CA ARG A 60 -11.25 10.90 4.80
C ARG A 60 -9.73 10.82 4.69
N LEU A 61 -9.00 11.43 5.63
CA LEU A 61 -7.53 11.39 5.68
C LEU A 61 -7.02 9.96 5.89
N THR A 62 -7.68 9.21 6.78
CA THR A 62 -7.33 7.83 7.09
C THR A 62 -7.42 6.92 5.87
N GLU A 63 -8.48 7.07 5.07
CA GLU A 63 -8.67 6.35 3.81
C GLU A 63 -7.69 6.82 2.72
N TYR A 64 -7.55 8.14 2.54
CA TYR A 64 -6.67 8.73 1.53
C TYR A 64 -5.20 8.30 1.70
N HIS A 65 -4.72 8.21 2.93
CA HIS A 65 -3.35 7.79 3.24
C HIS A 65 -3.20 6.27 3.41
N ALA A 66 -4.28 5.49 3.32
CA ALA A 66 -4.29 4.04 3.50
C ALA A 66 -3.68 3.54 4.83
N VAL A 67 -3.91 4.32 5.91
CA VAL A 67 -3.39 4.05 7.27
C VAL A 67 -4.46 3.61 8.26
N MET A 68 -5.63 3.20 7.76
CA MET A 68 -6.78 2.80 8.58
C MET A 68 -6.45 1.78 9.67
N PRO A 69 -5.67 0.72 9.42
CA PRO A 69 -5.38 -0.26 10.46
C PRO A 69 -4.61 0.33 11.65
N LEU A 70 -3.70 1.27 11.39
CA LEU A 70 -2.90 1.94 12.43
C LEU A 70 -3.78 2.90 13.26
N VAL A 71 -4.63 3.67 12.58
CA VAL A 71 -5.59 4.58 13.22
C VAL A 71 -6.55 3.82 14.12
N TYR A 72 -7.16 2.74 13.61
CA TYR A 72 -8.06 1.91 14.41
C TYR A 72 -7.38 1.33 15.65
N ARG A 73 -6.22 0.67 15.49
CA ARG A 73 -5.49 0.07 16.63
C ARG A 73 -5.11 1.11 17.67
N SER A 74 -4.68 2.30 17.24
CA SER A 74 -4.30 3.39 18.12
C SER A 74 -5.52 3.90 18.92
N LEU A 75 -6.63 4.19 18.24
CA LEU A 75 -7.84 4.74 18.85
C LEU A 75 -8.59 3.73 19.72
N CYS A 76 -8.40 2.42 19.53
CA CYS A 76 -8.94 1.41 20.46
C CYS A 76 -8.48 1.62 21.91
N GLY A 77 -7.28 2.18 22.13
CA GLY A 77 -6.78 2.53 23.46
C GLY A 77 -7.44 3.76 24.09
N PHE A 78 -8.28 4.49 23.33
CA PHE A 78 -8.97 5.71 23.72
C PHE A 78 -10.47 5.62 23.40
N ALA A 79 -11.04 4.42 23.46
CA ALA A 79 -12.40 4.16 23.02
C ALA A 79 -13.48 5.03 23.71
N GLU A 80 -13.21 5.50 24.93
CA GLU A 80 -14.11 6.39 25.68
C GLU A 80 -14.13 7.82 25.13
N ASP A 81 -13.03 8.27 24.51
CA ASP A 81 -12.85 9.62 23.96
C ASP A 81 -13.24 9.71 22.47
N VAL A 82 -13.62 8.59 21.85
CA VAL A 82 -13.95 8.48 20.42
C VAL A 82 -15.46 8.22 20.27
N PRO A 83 -16.18 8.91 19.35
CA PRO A 83 -17.58 8.60 19.08
C PRO A 83 -17.76 7.13 18.70
N LYS A 84 -18.70 6.45 19.37
CA LYS A 84 -18.96 5.02 19.18
C LYS A 84 -19.15 4.62 17.71
N LEU A 85 -19.94 5.41 16.98
CA LEU A 85 -20.19 5.19 15.55
C LEU A 85 -18.90 5.24 14.71
N THR A 86 -17.99 6.15 15.03
CA THR A 86 -16.70 6.27 14.34
C THR A 86 -15.83 5.04 14.63
N LEU A 87 -15.73 4.63 15.89
CA LEU A 87 -14.94 3.47 16.28
C LEU A 87 -15.50 2.17 15.67
N GLU A 88 -16.82 2.04 15.60
CA GLU A 88 -17.49 0.91 14.95
C GLU A 88 -17.22 0.84 13.44
N ARG A 89 -17.26 1.99 12.74
CA ARG A 89 -16.91 2.07 11.32
C ARG A 89 -15.46 1.67 11.07
N LEU A 90 -14.53 2.18 11.89
CA LEU A 90 -13.12 1.80 11.84
C LEU A 90 -12.93 0.30 12.10
N ARG A 91 -13.64 -0.27 13.09
CA ARG A 91 -13.61 -1.72 13.36
C ARG A 91 -14.07 -2.53 12.15
N GLN A 92 -15.18 -2.15 11.52
CA GLN A 92 -15.70 -2.84 10.33
C GLN A 92 -14.73 -2.75 9.14
N ALA A 93 -14.11 -1.58 8.92
CA ALA A 93 -13.07 -1.42 7.91
C ALA A 93 -11.84 -2.28 8.22
N TYR A 94 -11.42 -2.32 9.48
CA TYR A 94 -10.31 -3.15 9.95
C TYR A 94 -10.56 -4.65 9.73
N GLN A 95 -11.76 -5.13 10.07
CA GLN A 95 -12.13 -6.53 9.86
C GLN A 95 -12.15 -6.91 8.37
N ARG A 96 -12.68 -6.03 7.50
CA ARG A 96 -12.64 -6.24 6.04
C ARG A 96 -11.20 -6.27 5.51
N ASN A 97 -10.34 -5.36 5.99
CA ASN A 97 -8.92 -5.36 5.64
C ASN A 97 -8.23 -6.65 6.10
N ALA A 98 -8.48 -7.09 7.33
CA ALA A 98 -7.91 -8.32 7.87
C ALA A 98 -8.32 -9.54 7.04
N GLN A 99 -9.61 -9.68 6.71
CA GLN A 99 -10.09 -10.76 5.86
C GLN A 99 -9.42 -10.76 4.48
N LYS A 100 -9.36 -9.59 3.84
CA LYS A 100 -8.71 -9.41 2.53
C LYS A 100 -7.23 -9.76 2.58
N ASN A 101 -6.50 -9.25 3.57
CA ASN A 101 -5.06 -9.46 3.68
C ASN A 101 -4.72 -10.91 3.99
N LEU A 102 -5.49 -11.59 4.83
CA LEU A 102 -5.32 -13.01 5.09
C LEU A 102 -5.56 -13.83 3.82
N TRP A 103 -6.60 -13.50 3.06
CA TRP A 103 -6.86 -14.15 1.76
C TRP A 103 -5.71 -13.92 0.77
N LEU A 104 -5.25 -12.67 0.60
CA LEU A 104 -4.11 -12.34 -0.27
C LEU A 104 -2.81 -13.02 0.18
N THR A 105 -2.61 -13.17 1.49
CA THR A 105 -1.45 -13.88 2.04
C THR A 105 -1.47 -15.36 1.67
N CYS A 106 -2.61 -16.02 1.83
CA CYS A 106 -2.79 -17.41 1.40
C CYS A 106 -2.61 -17.56 -0.11
N GLU A 107 -3.16 -16.62 -0.88
CA GLU A 107 -3.08 -16.63 -2.33
C GLU A 107 -1.66 -16.43 -2.84
N LEU A 108 -0.89 -15.53 -2.21
CA LEU A 108 0.53 -15.37 -2.50
C LEU A 108 1.29 -16.67 -2.26
N ILE A 109 1.06 -17.35 -1.14
CA ILE A 109 1.71 -18.63 -0.85
C ILE A 109 1.36 -19.67 -1.92
N ARG A 110 0.09 -19.73 -2.36
CA ARG A 110 -0.37 -20.62 -3.43
C ARG A 110 0.35 -20.36 -4.75
N ILE A 111 0.48 -19.09 -5.14
CA ILE A 111 1.22 -18.66 -6.34
C ILE A 111 2.69 -19.09 -6.25
N LEU A 112 3.35 -18.82 -5.12
CA LEU A 112 4.77 -19.14 -4.95
C LEU A 112 5.01 -20.65 -4.98
N ASP A 113 4.11 -21.45 -4.40
CA ASP A 113 4.20 -22.91 -4.44
C ASP A 113 4.04 -23.46 -5.88
N CYS A 114 3.12 -22.89 -6.68
CA CYS A 114 2.93 -23.24 -8.08
C CYS A 114 4.13 -22.85 -8.97
N LEU A 115 4.68 -21.65 -8.81
CA LEU A 115 5.87 -21.24 -9.55
C LEU A 115 7.07 -22.11 -9.19
N LYS A 116 7.23 -22.42 -7.89
CA LYS A 116 8.29 -23.29 -7.40
C LYS A 116 8.17 -24.72 -7.95
N SER A 117 6.97 -25.29 -8.09
CA SER A 117 6.81 -26.63 -8.67
C SER A 117 7.21 -26.70 -10.14
N HIS A 118 7.19 -25.56 -10.83
CA HIS A 118 7.68 -25.39 -12.20
C HIS A 118 9.17 -25.00 -12.28
N GLY A 119 9.88 -24.98 -11.15
CA GLY A 119 11.30 -24.60 -11.11
C GLY A 119 11.55 -23.10 -11.26
N ILE A 120 10.52 -22.27 -11.13
CA ILE A 120 10.61 -20.81 -11.32
C ILE A 120 10.85 -20.13 -9.98
N ALA A 121 11.91 -19.34 -9.91
CA ALA A 121 12.20 -18.53 -8.74
C ALA A 121 11.36 -17.25 -8.75
N ALA A 122 10.58 -17.02 -7.69
CA ALA A 122 9.75 -15.83 -7.50
C ALA A 122 10.08 -15.15 -6.17
N ILE A 123 10.14 -13.81 -6.19
CA ILE A 123 10.43 -13.00 -4.99
C ILE A 123 9.29 -12.02 -4.75
N PRO A 124 8.38 -12.28 -3.80
CA PRO A 124 7.48 -11.26 -3.29
C PRO A 124 8.26 -10.19 -2.52
N TYR A 125 7.88 -8.93 -2.63
CA TYR A 125 8.61 -7.85 -1.95
C TYR A 125 7.74 -6.71 -1.40
N LYS A 126 6.49 -6.56 -1.87
CA LYS A 126 5.50 -5.63 -1.32
C LYS A 126 4.42 -6.41 -0.54
N GLY A 127 3.17 -5.93 -0.62
CA GLY A 127 1.97 -6.63 -0.17
C GLY A 127 2.12 -7.33 1.20
N PRO A 128 1.77 -8.63 1.29
CA PRO A 128 1.85 -9.41 2.52
C PRO A 128 3.24 -9.47 3.16
N VAL A 129 4.30 -9.67 2.36
CA VAL A 129 5.65 -9.85 2.91
C VAL A 129 6.19 -8.57 3.54
N LEU A 130 5.93 -7.42 2.91
CA LEU A 130 6.29 -6.12 3.49
C LEU A 130 5.50 -5.85 4.78
N ALA A 131 4.20 -6.17 4.77
CA ALA A 131 3.34 -6.00 5.93
C ALA A 131 3.87 -6.81 7.13
N GLU A 132 4.19 -8.08 6.92
CA GLU A 132 4.74 -8.95 7.96
C GLU A 132 6.14 -8.50 8.40
N THR A 133 7.01 -8.13 7.46
CA THR A 133 8.40 -7.76 7.79
C THR A 133 8.47 -6.47 8.62
N VAL A 134 7.69 -5.45 8.24
CA VAL A 134 7.73 -4.11 8.85
C VAL A 134 6.80 -4.01 10.06
N TYR A 135 5.56 -4.51 9.95
CA TYR A 135 4.54 -4.34 10.98
C TYR A 135 4.39 -5.55 11.90
N LYS A 136 5.05 -6.68 11.60
CA LYS A 136 4.92 -7.97 12.32
C LYS A 136 3.50 -8.51 12.35
N ASP A 137 2.68 -8.06 11.40
CA ASP A 137 1.29 -8.46 11.26
C ASP A 137 0.77 -8.01 9.88
N VAL A 138 0.47 -8.99 9.02
CA VAL A 138 -0.11 -8.76 7.69
C VAL A 138 -1.35 -7.88 7.68
N VAL A 139 -2.16 -7.83 8.75
CA VAL A 139 -3.40 -7.03 8.75
C VAL A 139 -3.19 -5.56 9.11
N SER A 140 -1.94 -5.16 9.41
CA SER A 140 -1.57 -3.78 9.78
C SER A 140 -1.36 -2.84 8.59
N ARG A 141 -1.19 -3.38 7.38
CA ARG A 141 -0.94 -2.61 6.16
C ARG A 141 -2.07 -2.82 5.17
N GLN A 142 -2.57 -1.79 4.52
CA GLN A 142 -3.55 -1.95 3.44
C GLN A 142 -2.83 -2.27 2.12
N PHE A 143 -3.30 -3.26 1.39
CA PHE A 143 -2.85 -3.60 0.03
C PHE A 143 -3.98 -4.26 -0.76
N SER A 144 -3.88 -4.26 -2.09
CA SER A 144 -4.96 -4.71 -2.99
C SER A 144 -4.60 -5.85 -3.91
N ASP A 145 -3.32 -6.04 -4.13
CA ASP A 145 -2.69 -6.84 -5.15
C ASP A 145 -1.46 -7.53 -4.55
N LEU A 146 -0.86 -8.38 -5.37
CA LEU A 146 0.34 -9.13 -5.06
C LEU A 146 1.43 -8.76 -6.07
N ASP A 147 2.58 -8.32 -5.58
CA ASP A 147 3.74 -8.07 -6.42
C ASP A 147 4.76 -9.21 -6.27
N ILE A 148 5.24 -9.75 -7.38
CA ILE A 148 6.36 -10.70 -7.42
C ILE A 148 7.40 -10.29 -8.46
N LEU A 149 8.67 -10.49 -8.15
CA LEU A 149 9.75 -10.44 -9.11
C LEU A 149 10.00 -11.82 -9.71
N ILE A 150 10.16 -11.86 -11.03
CA ILE A 150 10.49 -13.04 -11.85
C ILE A 150 11.64 -12.67 -12.78
N ARG A 151 12.50 -13.63 -13.12
CA ARG A 151 13.55 -13.41 -14.12
C ARG A 151 12.92 -13.27 -15.51
N ALA A 152 13.42 -12.34 -16.32
CA ALA A 152 12.88 -12.14 -17.67
C ALA A 152 12.85 -13.43 -18.52
N ALA A 153 13.86 -14.28 -18.35
CA ALA A 153 13.95 -15.59 -19.02
C ALA A 153 12.82 -16.57 -18.63
N ASP A 154 12.26 -16.43 -17.43
CA ASP A 154 11.23 -17.34 -16.90
C ASP A 154 9.80 -16.85 -17.15
N LEU A 155 9.61 -15.64 -17.72
CA LEU A 155 8.29 -15.02 -17.86
C LEU A 155 7.28 -15.87 -18.63
N ALA A 156 7.69 -16.46 -19.75
CA ALA A 156 6.82 -17.30 -20.56
C ALA A 156 6.36 -18.54 -19.78
N CYS A 157 7.29 -19.20 -19.09
CA CYS A 157 7.00 -20.35 -18.23
C CYS A 157 6.13 -19.96 -17.03
N ALA A 158 6.41 -18.81 -16.40
CA ALA A 158 5.64 -18.30 -15.26
C ALA A 158 4.19 -18.01 -15.65
N ARG A 159 3.97 -17.33 -16.79
CA ARG A 159 2.62 -17.10 -17.32
C ARG A 159 1.88 -18.40 -17.60
N SER A 160 2.58 -19.40 -18.15
CA SER A 160 1.97 -20.71 -18.41
C SER A 160 1.59 -21.42 -17.12
N ALA A 161 2.47 -21.45 -16.12
CA ALA A 161 2.22 -22.07 -14.82
C ALA A 161 1.06 -21.37 -14.08
N LEU A 162 1.02 -20.04 -14.11
CA LEU A 162 -0.02 -19.24 -13.45
C LEU A 162 -1.43 -19.48 -14.03
N ARG A 163 -1.55 -19.95 -15.28
CA ARG A 163 -2.86 -20.35 -15.84
C ARG A 163 -3.47 -21.54 -15.11
N GLU A 164 -2.68 -22.41 -14.48
CA GLU A 164 -3.19 -23.50 -13.64
C GLU A 164 -3.93 -22.99 -12.39
N LEU A 165 -3.67 -21.73 -12.02
CA LEU A 165 -4.28 -21.05 -10.89
C LEU A 165 -5.36 -20.04 -11.31
N ASP A 166 -5.81 -20.10 -12.57
CA ASP A 166 -6.75 -19.17 -13.22
C ASP A 166 -6.24 -17.72 -13.33
N TYR A 167 -4.91 -17.53 -13.37
CA TYR A 167 -4.32 -16.23 -13.64
C TYR A 167 -4.06 -16.01 -15.13
N ALA A 168 -4.57 -14.90 -15.65
CA ALA A 168 -4.42 -14.53 -17.06
C ALA A 168 -4.40 -13.02 -17.27
N SER A 169 -3.76 -12.60 -18.34
CA SER A 169 -3.78 -11.20 -18.79
C SER A 169 -5.08 -10.93 -19.55
N ALA A 170 -5.77 -9.84 -19.22
CA ALA A 170 -6.90 -9.35 -20.02
C ALA A 170 -6.46 -8.83 -21.40
N ILE A 171 -5.18 -8.48 -21.54
CA ILE A 171 -4.59 -8.01 -22.80
C ILE A 171 -4.11 -9.21 -23.61
N HIS A 172 -4.61 -9.30 -24.85
CA HIS A 172 -4.14 -10.23 -25.86
C HIS A 172 -3.24 -9.49 -26.85
N LEU A 173 -1.96 -9.81 -26.84
CA LEU A 173 -0.95 -9.28 -27.76
C LEU A 173 -0.63 -10.34 -28.83
N SER A 174 -0.37 -9.90 -30.05
CA SER A 174 0.30 -10.74 -31.04
C SER A 174 1.73 -11.05 -30.59
N GLU A 175 2.37 -12.07 -31.17
CA GLU A 175 3.76 -12.41 -30.83
C GLU A 175 4.74 -11.24 -31.03
N ALA A 176 4.53 -10.42 -32.06
CA ALA A 176 5.37 -9.27 -32.34
C ALA A 176 5.19 -8.17 -31.28
N GLU A 177 3.96 -7.90 -30.87
CA GLU A 177 3.63 -6.95 -29.81
C GLU A 177 4.12 -7.44 -28.45
N GLU A 178 3.98 -8.73 -28.14
CA GLU A 178 4.50 -9.32 -26.91
C GLU A 178 6.03 -9.20 -26.85
N ARG A 179 6.75 -9.50 -27.94
CA ARG A 179 8.21 -9.29 -27.98
C ARG A 179 8.58 -7.84 -27.74
N ALA A 180 7.86 -6.90 -28.36
CA ALA A 180 8.10 -5.47 -28.15
C ALA A 180 7.79 -5.04 -26.70
N TYR A 181 6.73 -5.57 -26.11
CA TYR A 181 6.32 -5.31 -24.74
C TYR A 181 7.34 -5.86 -23.73
N LEU A 182 7.79 -7.10 -23.89
CA LEU A 182 8.84 -7.68 -23.05
C LEU A 182 10.17 -6.93 -23.17
N ALA A 183 10.50 -6.46 -24.37
CA ALA A 183 11.74 -5.74 -24.64
C ALA A 183 11.76 -4.30 -24.10
N SER A 184 10.60 -3.67 -23.86
CA SER A 184 10.49 -2.26 -23.42
C SER A 184 9.82 -2.08 -22.05
N GLY A 185 9.01 -3.05 -21.64
CA GLY A 185 8.28 -3.08 -20.39
C GLY A 185 9.11 -3.57 -19.21
N TYR A 186 8.43 -3.68 -18.07
CA TYR A 186 9.02 -4.07 -16.78
C TYR A 186 8.10 -4.97 -15.95
N GLU A 187 6.80 -5.02 -16.27
CA GLU A 187 5.79 -5.76 -15.53
C GLU A 187 4.71 -6.36 -16.42
N TRP A 188 3.99 -7.34 -15.87
CA TRP A 188 2.78 -7.92 -16.44
C TRP A 188 1.72 -8.04 -15.35
N THR A 189 0.59 -7.37 -15.55
CA THR A 189 -0.55 -7.47 -14.65
C THR A 189 -1.45 -8.63 -15.06
N LEU A 190 -1.86 -9.43 -14.09
CA LEU A 190 -2.69 -10.62 -14.27
C LEU A 190 -3.97 -10.49 -13.43
N ASP A 191 -5.09 -10.72 -14.10
CA ASP A 191 -6.36 -10.99 -13.44
C ASP A 191 -6.27 -12.38 -12.80
N GLY A 192 -6.98 -12.56 -11.69
CA GLY A 192 -7.05 -13.83 -11.00
C GLY A 192 -8.47 -14.15 -10.52
N PRO A 193 -8.66 -15.24 -9.76
CA PRO A 193 -9.99 -15.76 -9.44
C PRO A 193 -10.85 -14.81 -8.61
N ALA A 194 -10.26 -13.83 -7.91
CA ALA A 194 -11.00 -12.85 -7.10
C ALA A 194 -11.18 -11.48 -7.75
N GLY A 195 -10.69 -11.29 -8.98
CA GLY A 195 -10.87 -10.03 -9.70
C GLY A 195 -9.68 -9.63 -10.56
N ARG A 196 -9.75 -8.39 -11.04
CA ARG A 196 -8.77 -7.83 -11.96
C ARG A 196 -7.50 -7.37 -11.26
N ASN A 197 -6.39 -7.39 -12.00
CA ASN A 197 -5.10 -6.86 -11.57
C ASN A 197 -4.66 -7.35 -10.19
N LEU A 198 -4.86 -8.65 -9.95
CA LEU A 198 -4.62 -9.22 -8.63
C LEU A 198 -3.13 -9.55 -8.40
N LEU A 199 -2.40 -9.87 -9.48
CA LEU A 199 -0.99 -10.21 -9.45
C LEU A 199 -0.23 -9.35 -10.46
N GLU A 200 0.76 -8.61 -9.97
CA GLU A 200 1.75 -7.91 -10.77
C GLU A 200 3.04 -8.72 -10.79
N MET A 201 3.39 -9.22 -11.97
CA MET A 201 4.61 -9.97 -12.20
C MET A 201 5.65 -9.07 -12.87
N GLN A 202 6.71 -8.75 -12.16
CA GLN A 202 7.72 -7.77 -12.59
C GLN A 202 9.05 -8.47 -12.92
N TRP A 203 9.67 -8.10 -14.05
CA TRP A 203 11.03 -8.53 -14.41
C TRP A 203 12.06 -7.40 -14.40
N ARG A 204 11.61 -6.16 -14.19
CA ARG A 204 12.43 -5.00 -13.83
C ARG A 204 11.66 -4.18 -12.80
N ILE A 205 12.38 -3.33 -12.05
CA ILE A 205 11.75 -2.44 -11.07
C ILE A 205 11.13 -1.21 -11.72
N LEU A 206 11.80 -0.66 -12.73
CA LEU A 206 11.39 0.56 -13.41
C LEU A 206 11.34 0.37 -14.93
N PRO A 207 10.48 1.15 -15.62
CA PRO A 207 10.58 1.31 -17.06
C PRO A 207 11.95 1.81 -17.52
N GLN A 208 12.38 1.39 -18.71
CA GLN A 208 13.68 1.75 -19.27
C GLN A 208 13.88 3.25 -19.48
N PHE A 209 12.81 4.02 -19.70
CA PHE A 209 12.92 5.46 -19.95
C PHE A 209 13.41 6.26 -18.73
N TYR A 210 13.41 5.68 -17.52
CA TYR A 210 13.99 6.32 -16.34
C TYR A 210 15.53 6.27 -16.31
N SER A 211 16.18 5.54 -17.23
CA SER A 211 17.66 5.45 -17.34
C SER A 211 18.36 5.01 -16.04
N VAL A 212 17.63 4.32 -15.17
CA VAL A 212 18.14 3.66 -13.96
C VAL A 212 17.96 2.16 -14.16
N ASP A 213 19.04 1.41 -14.01
CA ASP A 213 18.99 -0.05 -14.12
C ASP A 213 19.32 -0.68 -12.77
N PHE A 214 18.57 -1.72 -12.43
CA PHE A 214 18.75 -2.48 -11.21
C PHE A 214 19.37 -3.82 -11.55
N ASP A 215 20.33 -4.25 -10.73
CA ASP A 215 20.92 -5.59 -10.80
C ASP A 215 19.90 -6.62 -10.32
N MET A 216 19.04 -7.06 -11.24
CA MET A 216 17.99 -8.04 -10.97
C MET A 216 18.59 -9.36 -10.50
N ASP A 217 19.68 -9.83 -11.13
CA ASP A 217 20.37 -11.06 -10.71
C ASP A 217 20.90 -10.93 -9.27
N GLY A 218 21.44 -9.76 -8.94
CA GLY A 218 21.85 -9.39 -7.60
C GLY A 218 20.72 -9.47 -6.57
N PHE A 219 19.52 -9.01 -6.90
CA PHE A 219 18.34 -9.17 -6.02
C PHE A 219 18.04 -10.64 -5.76
N PHE A 220 18.03 -11.49 -6.78
CA PHE A 220 17.80 -12.92 -6.60
C PHE A 220 18.92 -13.61 -5.81
N HIS A 221 20.16 -13.15 -5.94
CA HIS A 221 21.30 -13.67 -5.20
C HIS A 221 21.25 -13.25 -3.72
N ARG A 222 20.97 -11.98 -3.44
CA ARG A 222 20.93 -11.39 -2.08
C ARG A 222 19.60 -11.60 -1.35
N ALA A 223 18.59 -12.15 -2.01
CA ALA A 223 17.28 -12.38 -1.42
C ALA A 223 17.37 -13.18 -0.12
N CYS A 224 16.75 -12.65 0.94
CA CYS A 224 16.73 -13.22 2.27
C CYS A 224 15.45 -14.03 2.51
N ILE A 225 15.37 -14.67 3.68
CA ILE A 225 14.19 -15.44 4.07
C ILE A 225 13.34 -14.61 5.04
N ALA A 226 12.06 -14.48 4.73
CA ALA A 226 11.04 -13.97 5.64
C ALA A 226 10.07 -15.09 6.05
N GLU A 227 9.50 -14.96 7.24
CA GLU A 227 8.35 -15.77 7.64
C GLU A 227 7.07 -15.08 7.20
N LEU A 228 6.17 -15.82 6.55
CA LEU A 228 4.86 -15.35 6.13
C LEU A 228 3.84 -16.47 6.32
N GLY A 229 2.85 -16.29 7.18
CA GLY A 229 1.81 -17.30 7.42
C GLY A 229 2.37 -18.66 7.85
N GLY A 230 3.45 -18.68 8.64
CA GLY A 230 4.14 -19.90 9.06
C GLY A 230 4.98 -20.59 7.97
N ARG A 231 5.12 -19.97 6.79
CA ARG A 231 5.96 -20.45 5.68
C ARG A 231 7.22 -19.60 5.58
N ARG A 232 8.33 -20.21 5.16
CA ARG A 232 9.56 -19.50 4.81
C ARG A 232 9.53 -19.13 3.33
N VAL A 233 9.53 -17.84 3.03
CA VAL A 233 9.51 -17.30 1.65
C VAL A 233 10.77 -16.50 1.39
N ARG A 234 11.26 -16.51 0.14
CA ARG A 234 12.36 -15.63 -0.27
C ARG A 234 11.81 -14.25 -0.58
N THR A 235 12.45 -13.21 -0.09
CA THR A 235 12.09 -11.80 -0.34
C THR A 235 13.34 -10.96 -0.55
N LEU A 236 13.18 -9.69 -0.94
CA LEU A 236 14.31 -8.78 -1.07
C LEU A 236 14.97 -8.54 0.29
N SER A 237 16.29 -8.33 0.26
CA SER A 237 17.01 -7.85 1.44
C SER A 237 16.46 -6.49 1.88
N PRO A 238 16.58 -6.10 3.17
CA PRO A 238 16.14 -4.78 3.63
C PRO A 238 16.76 -3.62 2.84
N GLU A 239 18.02 -3.74 2.45
CA GLU A 239 18.75 -2.75 1.66
C GLU A 239 18.17 -2.63 0.24
N ASP A 240 17.92 -3.76 -0.41
CA ASP A 240 17.32 -3.78 -1.76
C ASP A 240 15.87 -3.29 -1.70
N LEU A 241 15.13 -3.66 -0.66
CA LEU A 241 13.75 -3.25 -0.45
C LEU A 241 13.64 -1.72 -0.26
N LEU A 242 14.57 -1.10 0.44
CA LEU A 242 14.63 0.36 0.59
C LEU A 242 14.79 1.08 -0.76
N LEU A 243 15.48 0.46 -1.72
CA LEU A 243 15.74 1.07 -3.04
C LEU A 243 14.54 0.96 -4.00
N VAL A 244 13.62 0.03 -3.77
CA VAL A 244 12.54 -0.30 -4.72
C VAL A 244 11.12 0.04 -4.23
N LEU A 245 10.98 0.52 -2.99
CA LEU A 245 9.70 0.96 -2.40
C LEU A 245 9.39 2.44 -2.66
#